data_AF-A0A7S1S1X8-F1
#
_entry.id   AF-A0A7S1S1X8-F1
#
_cell.length_a   1.000
_cell.length_b   1.000
_cell.length_c   1.000
_cell.angle_alpha   90.00
_cell.angle_beta   90.00
_cell.angle_gamma   90.00
#
_symmetry.space_group_name_H-M   'P 1'
#
loop_
_entity.id
_entity.type
_entity.pdbx_description
1 polymer ?
#
loop_
_entity_poly.entity_id
_entity_poly.type
_entity_poly.pdbx_seq_one_letter_code
_entity_poly.pdbx_strand_id
1 'polypeptide(L)'
;MTSQYKTIEGVKYERELLELAETKARSGQLRRATAVELWEQAMDGGRVTPTEARTLRRIMDVHKLDRAAKDFLEAKLSHSEALVAVPSAQGPRAAPSSSVRRKSTQYYTIIEGTRYDRALIEEAQDYAKRGAITLEAATNLWAHAHDGKGVTDTERRTLQHVLQEYKLDADAEQLLRRVLNAGPRPGEATPAVVPAGGAAAACEASRA
;
A
#
# COMPACT_ATOMS: atom_id res chain seq x y z
N MET A 1 28.75 -15.96 -22.73
CA MET A 1 27.31 -15.88 -22.38
C MET A 1 27.07 -16.79 -21.19
N THR A 2 27.04 -16.23 -19.99
CA THR A 2 26.85 -17.00 -18.76
C THR A 2 25.36 -17.25 -18.54
N SER A 3 24.92 -18.51 -18.58
CA SER A 3 23.53 -18.90 -18.30
C SER A 3 23.09 -18.39 -16.93
N GLN A 4 22.04 -17.56 -16.88
CA GLN A 4 21.47 -16.94 -15.67
C GLN A 4 20.91 -17.98 -14.68
N TYR A 5 20.50 -19.15 -15.17
CA TYR A 5 19.92 -20.23 -14.38
C TYR A 5 20.82 -21.46 -14.37
N LYS A 6 20.84 -22.17 -13.23
CA LYS A 6 21.49 -23.46 -13.05
C LYS A 6 20.42 -24.52 -12.79
N THR A 7 20.33 -25.52 -13.66
CA THR A 7 19.45 -26.67 -13.41
C THR A 7 20.19 -27.71 -12.59
N ILE A 8 19.66 -28.03 -11.42
CA ILE A 8 20.17 -29.09 -10.54
C ILE A 8 18.97 -30.02 -10.30
N GLU A 9 19.12 -31.31 -10.61
CA GLU A 9 18.05 -32.31 -10.42
C GLU A 9 16.74 -31.98 -11.15
N GLY A 10 16.83 -31.35 -12.33
CA GLY A 10 15.65 -30.94 -13.12
C GLY A 10 14.95 -29.69 -12.60
N VAL A 11 15.39 -29.12 -11.47
CA VAL A 11 14.88 -27.87 -10.90
C VAL A 11 15.80 -26.72 -11.30
N LYS A 12 15.22 -25.64 -11.81
CA LYS A 12 15.96 -24.41 -12.15
C LYS A 12 16.18 -23.58 -10.88
N TYR A 13 17.43 -23.23 -10.64
CA TYR A 13 17.86 -22.34 -9.58
C TYR A 13 18.55 -21.12 -10.19
N GLU A 14 18.62 -20.06 -9.42
CA GLU A 14 19.36 -18.88 -9.82
C GLU A 14 20.85 -19.08 -9.62
N ARG A 15 21.63 -18.87 -10.68
CA ARG A 15 23.06 -19.17 -10.63
C ARG A 15 23.81 -18.14 -9.79
N GLU A 16 23.46 -16.86 -9.94
CA GLU A 16 24.14 -15.77 -9.24
C GLU A 16 23.95 -15.83 -7.72
N LEU A 17 22.74 -16.14 -7.25
CA LEU A 17 22.48 -16.36 -5.82
C LEU A 17 23.27 -17.55 -5.25
N LEU A 18 23.37 -18.66 -5.99
CA LEU A 18 24.17 -19.81 -5.58
C LEU A 18 25.65 -19.46 -5.49
N GLU A 19 26.21 -18.84 -6.54
CA GLU A 19 27.63 -18.46 -6.58
C GLU A 19 27.97 -17.42 -5.49
N LEU A 20 27.06 -16.46 -5.23
CA LEU A 20 27.22 -15.48 -4.16
C LEU A 20 27.23 -16.16 -2.79
N ALA A 21 26.28 -17.07 -2.54
CA ALA A 21 26.21 -17.81 -1.30
C ALA A 21 27.44 -18.70 -1.10
N GLU A 22 27.91 -19.40 -2.14
CA GLU A 22 29.14 -20.19 -2.09
C GLU A 22 30.36 -19.32 -1.79
N THR A 23 30.47 -18.16 -2.44
CA THR A 23 31.58 -17.23 -2.21
C THR A 23 31.60 -16.75 -0.76
N LYS A 24 30.44 -16.35 -0.22
CA LYS A 24 30.34 -15.89 1.16
C LYS A 24 30.52 -17.02 2.16
N ALA A 25 30.06 -18.23 1.85
CA ALA A 25 30.28 -19.43 2.65
C ALA A 25 31.77 -19.84 2.67
N ARG A 26 32.51 -19.61 1.58
CA ARG A 26 33.98 -19.76 1.55
C ARG A 26 34.67 -18.72 2.42
N SER A 27 34.16 -17.49 2.47
CA SER A 27 34.69 -16.42 3.35
C SER A 27 34.38 -16.64 4.84
N GLY A 28 33.47 -17.54 5.19
CA GLY A 28 33.17 -17.90 6.57
C GLY A 28 31.69 -18.24 6.79
N GLN A 29 31.24 -18.19 8.05
CA GLN A 29 29.82 -18.39 8.36
C GLN A 29 28.96 -17.29 7.71
N LEU A 30 27.89 -17.71 7.07
CA LEU A 30 26.86 -16.80 6.56
C LEU A 30 26.13 -16.16 7.74
N ARG A 31 26.55 -14.94 8.10
CA ARG A 31 25.95 -14.15 9.17
C ARG A 31 24.70 -13.42 8.67
N ARG A 32 23.97 -12.80 9.59
CA ARG A 32 22.77 -12.02 9.29
C ARG A 32 22.99 -10.99 8.16
N ALA A 33 24.13 -10.30 8.14
CA ALA A 33 24.44 -9.32 7.09
C ALA A 33 24.42 -9.97 5.69
N THR A 34 25.03 -11.14 5.55
CA THR A 34 25.02 -11.89 4.30
C THR A 34 23.64 -12.40 3.92
N ALA A 35 22.83 -12.79 4.90
CA ALA A 35 21.43 -13.15 4.65
C ALA A 35 20.61 -11.96 4.13
N VAL A 36 20.88 -10.74 4.60
CA VAL A 36 20.24 -9.53 4.07
C VAL A 36 20.69 -9.28 2.63
N GLU A 37 22.00 -9.35 2.35
CA GLU A 37 22.52 -9.18 0.98
C GLU A 37 21.92 -10.20 0.00
N LEU A 38 21.85 -11.48 0.39
CA LEU A 38 21.23 -12.55 -0.41
C LEU A 38 19.75 -12.28 -0.66
N TRP A 39 19.04 -11.76 0.34
CA TRP A 39 17.63 -11.42 0.24
C TRP A 39 17.38 -10.21 -0.66
N GLU A 40 18.25 -9.20 -0.60
CA GLU A 40 18.17 -8.01 -1.46
C GLU A 40 18.42 -8.35 -2.93
N GLN A 41 19.43 -9.17 -3.21
CA GLN A 41 19.67 -9.71 -4.56
C GLN A 41 18.46 -10.51 -5.07
N ALA A 42 17.84 -11.33 -4.21
CA ALA A 42 16.63 -12.08 -4.55
C ALA A 42 15.35 -11.22 -4.64
N MET A 43 15.44 -9.92 -4.38
CA MET A 43 14.34 -8.96 -4.52
C MET A 43 14.53 -8.03 -5.72
N ASP A 44 15.46 -8.33 -6.64
CA ASP A 44 15.66 -7.51 -7.83
C ASP A 44 14.34 -7.42 -8.63
N GLY A 45 13.78 -6.21 -8.75
CA GLY A 45 12.45 -5.98 -9.32
C GLY A 45 11.27 -5.95 -8.33
N GLY A 46 11.52 -5.94 -7.02
CA GLY A 46 10.52 -5.69 -5.97
C GLY A 46 9.64 -6.89 -5.60
N ARG A 47 9.96 -8.09 -6.10
CA ARG A 47 9.26 -9.34 -5.78
C ARG A 47 10.24 -10.51 -5.78
N VAL A 48 10.19 -11.32 -4.72
CA VAL A 48 10.82 -12.64 -4.72
C VAL A 48 9.98 -13.61 -5.55
N THR A 49 10.55 -14.14 -6.61
CA THR A 49 9.97 -15.20 -7.43
C THR A 49 10.06 -16.56 -6.71
N PRO A 50 9.21 -17.53 -7.05
CA PRO A 50 9.31 -18.89 -6.50
C PRO A 50 10.67 -19.55 -6.79
N THR A 51 11.37 -19.14 -7.86
CA THR A 51 12.70 -19.63 -8.22
C THR A 51 13.77 -19.14 -7.24
N GLU A 52 13.74 -17.84 -6.91
CA GLU A 52 14.64 -17.23 -5.93
C GLU A 52 14.41 -17.81 -4.53
N ALA A 53 13.15 -17.95 -4.11
CA ALA A 53 12.79 -18.55 -2.83
C ALA A 53 13.31 -20.00 -2.68
N ARG A 54 13.19 -20.82 -3.74
CA ARG A 54 13.77 -22.18 -3.77
C ARG A 54 15.27 -22.17 -3.69
N THR A 55 15.91 -21.22 -4.38
CA THR A 55 17.37 -21.06 -4.36
C THR A 55 17.85 -20.70 -2.96
N LEU A 56 17.19 -19.78 -2.27
CA LEU A 56 17.46 -19.45 -0.88
C LEU A 56 17.29 -20.66 0.04
N ARG A 57 16.19 -21.43 -0.08
CA ARG A 57 16.00 -22.68 0.70
C ARG A 57 17.14 -23.67 0.47
N ARG A 58 17.59 -23.84 -0.77
CA ARG A 58 18.71 -24.72 -1.11
C ARG A 58 20.01 -24.25 -0.46
N ILE A 59 20.27 -22.94 -0.48
CA ILE A 59 21.43 -22.34 0.19
C ILE A 59 21.39 -22.64 1.70
N MET A 60 20.21 -22.61 2.34
CA MET A 60 20.11 -22.92 3.77
C MET A 60 20.32 -24.38 4.14
N ASP A 61 20.00 -25.28 3.22
CA ASP A 61 20.17 -26.72 3.39
C ASP A 61 21.64 -27.14 3.14
N VAL A 62 22.27 -26.55 2.11
CA VAL A 62 23.64 -26.87 1.70
C VAL A 62 24.69 -26.17 2.58
N HIS A 63 24.45 -24.92 2.96
CA HIS A 63 25.41 -24.11 3.71
C HIS A 63 25.01 -23.94 5.18
N LYS A 64 26.01 -23.91 6.05
CA LYS A 64 25.83 -23.64 7.49
C LYS A 64 25.64 -22.13 7.73
N LEU A 65 24.38 -21.69 7.75
CA LEU A 65 24.01 -20.35 8.18
C LEU A 65 24.08 -20.20 9.70
N ASP A 66 24.36 -18.98 10.14
CA ASP A 66 24.12 -18.59 11.53
C ASP A 66 22.63 -18.71 11.89
N ARG A 67 22.32 -19.04 13.14
CA ARG A 67 20.93 -19.19 13.60
C ARG A 67 20.11 -17.92 13.34
N ALA A 68 20.69 -16.73 13.54
CA ALA A 68 20.02 -15.47 13.27
C ALA A 68 19.86 -15.18 11.77
N ALA A 69 20.77 -15.67 10.93
CA ALA A 69 20.68 -15.56 9.48
C ALA A 69 19.58 -16.47 8.93
N LYS A 70 19.50 -17.71 9.42
CA LYS A 70 18.45 -18.66 9.05
C LYS A 70 17.07 -18.17 9.44
N ASP A 71 16.89 -17.74 10.69
CA ASP A 71 15.61 -17.21 11.20
C ASP A 71 15.16 -15.99 10.39
N PHE A 72 16.08 -15.08 10.04
CA PHE A 72 15.77 -13.93 9.19
C PHE A 72 15.28 -14.34 7.80
N LEU A 73 15.99 -15.25 7.12
CA LEU A 73 15.59 -15.69 5.79
C LEU A 73 14.28 -16.49 5.82
N GLU A 74 14.06 -17.34 6.83
CA GLU A 74 12.83 -18.11 7.00
C GLU A 74 11.62 -17.21 7.27
N ALA A 75 11.76 -16.20 8.12
CA ALA A 75 10.72 -15.21 8.36
C ALA A 75 10.38 -14.41 7.09
N LYS A 76 11.39 -14.07 6.30
CA LYS A 76 11.23 -13.34 5.04
C LYS A 76 10.58 -14.19 3.94
N LEU A 77 11.00 -15.45 3.79
CA LEU A 77 10.37 -16.42 2.90
C LEU A 77 8.92 -16.72 3.31
N SER A 78 8.64 -16.86 4.60
CA SER A 78 7.28 -17.07 5.09
C SER A 78 6.39 -15.87 4.77
N HIS A 79 6.93 -14.65 4.90
CA HIS A 79 6.21 -13.43 4.54
C HIS A 79 5.98 -13.31 3.02
N SER A 80 6.97 -13.62 2.18
CA SER A 80 6.80 -13.56 0.72
C SER A 80 5.91 -14.70 0.20
N GLU A 81 6.02 -15.90 0.74
CA GLU A 81 5.16 -17.04 0.40
C GLU A 81 3.71 -16.79 0.86
N ALA A 82 3.50 -16.14 2.01
CA ALA A 82 2.18 -15.67 2.44
C ALA A 82 1.59 -14.57 1.51
N LEU A 83 2.44 -13.74 0.88
CA LEU A 83 2.01 -12.74 -0.11
C LEU A 83 1.71 -13.36 -1.49
N VAL A 84 2.30 -14.52 -1.81
CA VAL A 84 2.04 -15.27 -3.05
C VAL A 84 0.91 -16.31 -2.86
N ALA A 85 0.68 -16.77 -1.63
CA ALA A 85 -0.43 -17.63 -1.25
C ALA A 85 -1.74 -16.82 -1.21
N VAL A 86 -2.31 -16.61 -2.39
CA VAL A 86 -3.76 -16.44 -2.51
C VAL A 86 -4.45 -17.63 -1.83
N PRO A 87 -5.40 -17.42 -0.90
CA PRO A 87 -6.03 -18.50 -0.15
C PRO A 87 -7.02 -19.21 -1.08
N SER A 88 -6.61 -20.33 -1.68
CA SER A 88 -7.55 -21.30 -2.24
C SER A 88 -7.82 -22.38 -1.21
N ALA A 89 -8.95 -22.21 -0.52
CA ALA A 89 -9.83 -23.20 0.08
C ALA A 89 -9.28 -24.24 1.10
N GLN A 90 -9.78 -24.08 2.34
CA GLN A 90 -10.16 -25.11 3.34
C GLN A 90 -9.01 -25.88 4.04
N GLY A 91 -8.93 -26.01 5.37
CA GLY A 91 -9.93 -25.88 6.43
C GLY A 91 -9.29 -25.71 7.84
N PRO A 92 -10.07 -25.92 8.91
CA PRO A 92 -9.91 -25.19 10.18
C PRO A 92 -9.09 -25.98 11.21
N ARG A 93 -8.52 -25.29 12.21
CA ARG A 93 -8.73 -25.55 13.66
C ARG A 93 -7.64 -24.93 14.55
N ALA A 94 -8.14 -24.26 15.59
CA ALA A 94 -7.53 -23.91 16.88
C ALA A 94 -6.53 -22.74 16.92
N ALA A 95 -7.08 -21.58 17.29
CA ALA A 95 -6.42 -20.55 18.11
C ALA A 95 -6.58 -20.92 19.62
N PRO A 96 -6.06 -20.15 20.60
CA PRO A 96 -5.36 -18.87 20.48
C PRO A 96 -4.13 -18.73 21.40
N SER A 97 -3.14 -17.90 21.02
CA SER A 97 -2.49 -17.09 22.03
C SER A 97 -1.79 -15.84 21.50
N SER A 98 -2.17 -14.73 22.13
CA SER A 98 -1.41 -13.48 22.26
C SER A 98 -1.35 -12.55 21.05
N SER A 99 -2.54 -12.03 20.72
CA SER A 99 -2.72 -10.80 19.94
C SER A 99 -2.14 -9.58 20.67
N VAL A 100 -0.83 -9.35 20.53
CA VAL A 100 -0.38 -7.97 20.36
C VAL A 100 -0.83 -7.59 18.96
N ARG A 101 -1.96 -6.87 18.88
CA ARG A 101 -2.47 -6.27 17.65
C ARG A 101 -1.42 -5.26 17.16
N ARG A 102 -0.37 -5.76 16.51
CA ARG A 102 0.43 -4.95 15.62
C ARG A 102 -0.54 -4.58 14.51
N LYS A 103 -1.06 -3.36 14.55
CA LYS A 103 -1.66 -2.70 13.39
C LYS A 103 -0.58 -2.81 12.31
N SER A 104 -0.66 -3.86 11.49
CA SER A 104 0.16 -3.97 10.30
C SER A 104 -0.23 -2.75 9.50
N THR A 105 0.69 -1.80 9.45
CA THR A 105 0.62 -0.53 8.72
C THR A 105 0.57 -0.85 7.23
N GLN A 106 -0.52 -1.47 6.78
CA GLN A 106 -0.81 -1.64 5.37
C GLN A 106 -1.17 -0.25 4.88
N TYR A 107 -0.28 0.36 4.12
CA TYR A 107 -0.44 1.72 3.60
C TYR A 107 -1.61 1.81 2.60
N TYR A 108 -1.89 0.71 1.88
CA TYR A 108 -2.99 0.61 0.94
C TYR A 108 -3.99 -0.47 1.34
N THR A 109 -5.27 -0.25 1.02
CA THR A 109 -6.35 -1.22 1.11
C THR A 109 -6.91 -1.52 -0.28
N ILE A 110 -7.42 -2.73 -0.52
CA ILE A 110 -8.01 -3.12 -1.81
C ILE A 110 -9.51 -3.26 -1.60
N ILE A 111 -10.29 -2.38 -2.24
CA ILE A 111 -11.74 -2.43 -2.26
C ILE A 111 -12.13 -2.68 -3.71
N GLU A 112 -12.92 -3.73 -3.97
CA GLU A 112 -13.35 -4.10 -5.34
C GLU A 112 -12.20 -4.25 -6.36
N GLY A 113 -11.06 -4.81 -5.92
CA GLY A 113 -9.88 -5.00 -6.78
C GLY A 113 -9.10 -3.73 -7.10
N THR A 114 -9.52 -2.56 -6.60
CA THR A 114 -8.80 -1.30 -6.74
C THR A 114 -8.07 -0.95 -5.45
N ARG A 115 -6.82 -0.46 -5.57
CA ARG A 115 -6.02 0.02 -4.44
C ARG A 115 -6.46 1.43 -4.04
N TYR A 116 -6.68 1.61 -2.75
CA TYR A 116 -7.05 2.86 -2.09
C TYR A 116 -6.10 3.14 -0.93
N ASP A 117 -6.01 4.39 -0.54
CA ASP A 117 -5.22 4.77 0.60
C ASP A 117 -5.95 4.38 1.89
N ARG A 118 -5.32 3.53 2.71
CA ARG A 118 -6.00 2.97 3.87
C ARG A 118 -6.26 4.05 4.92
N ALA A 119 -5.32 4.98 5.10
CA ALA A 119 -5.44 6.02 6.12
C ALA A 119 -6.65 6.91 5.82
N LEU A 120 -6.82 7.32 4.56
CA LEU A 120 -7.96 8.13 4.12
C LEU A 120 -9.30 7.39 4.25
N ILE A 121 -9.35 6.10 3.91
CA ILE A 121 -10.56 5.29 4.09
C ILE A 121 -10.93 5.17 5.58
N GLU A 122 -9.96 4.85 6.44
CA GLU A 122 -10.21 4.72 7.89
C GLU A 122 -10.66 6.04 8.51
N GLU A 123 -10.08 7.16 8.07
CA GLU A 123 -10.45 8.49 8.55
C GLU A 123 -11.86 8.90 8.09
N ALA A 124 -12.19 8.68 6.81
CA ALA A 124 -13.54 8.88 6.29
C ALA A 124 -14.57 8.02 7.03
N GLN A 125 -14.23 6.77 7.36
CA GLN A 125 -15.06 5.88 8.17
C GLN A 125 -15.25 6.40 9.59
N ASP A 126 -14.23 6.98 10.23
CA ASP A 126 -14.35 7.54 11.58
C ASP A 126 -15.30 8.74 11.57
N TYR A 127 -15.16 9.63 10.58
CA TYR A 127 -16.08 10.75 10.40
C TYR A 127 -17.51 10.27 10.14
N ALA A 128 -17.69 9.28 9.26
CA ALA A 128 -18.99 8.70 8.96
C ALA A 128 -19.66 8.01 10.17
N LYS A 129 -18.86 7.42 11.08
CA LYS A 129 -19.37 6.84 12.34
C LYS A 129 -19.83 7.91 13.31
N ARG A 130 -19.18 9.07 13.31
CA ARG A 130 -19.52 10.22 14.17
C ARG A 130 -20.73 10.99 13.63
N GLY A 131 -21.00 10.94 12.33
CA GLY A 131 -22.12 11.61 11.70
C GLY A 131 -21.89 11.81 10.20
N ALA A 132 -22.56 12.79 9.59
CA ALA A 132 -22.24 13.21 8.23
C ALA A 132 -20.84 13.83 8.18
N ILE A 133 -20.11 13.60 7.09
CA ILE A 133 -18.81 14.24 6.88
C ILE A 133 -19.05 15.72 6.61
N THR A 134 -18.72 16.57 7.58
CA THR A 134 -18.85 18.03 7.49
C THR A 134 -17.73 18.64 6.64
N LEU A 135 -17.85 19.94 6.32
CA LEU A 135 -16.82 20.69 5.59
C LEU A 135 -15.43 20.57 6.26
N GLU A 136 -15.37 20.64 7.59
CA GLU A 136 -14.11 20.52 8.35
C GLU A 136 -13.49 19.12 8.19
N ALA A 137 -14.31 18.07 8.29
CA ALA A 137 -13.87 16.69 8.09
C ALA A 137 -13.37 16.48 6.66
N ALA A 138 -14.06 17.02 5.66
CA ALA A 138 -13.62 16.97 4.27
C ALA A 138 -12.32 17.76 4.01
N THR A 139 -12.13 18.89 4.70
CA THR A 139 -10.90 19.69 4.60
C THR A 139 -9.71 18.95 5.20
N ASN A 140 -9.89 18.29 6.35
CA ASN A 140 -8.86 17.44 6.96
C ASN A 140 -8.52 16.26 6.06
N LEU A 141 -9.53 15.54 5.55
CA LEU A 141 -9.34 14.46 4.57
C LEU A 141 -8.54 14.92 3.34
N TRP A 142 -8.85 16.11 2.82
CA TRP A 142 -8.10 16.69 1.71
C TRP A 142 -6.67 17.06 2.10
N ALA A 143 -6.46 17.67 3.28
CA ALA A 143 -5.12 18.02 3.76
C ALA A 143 -4.23 16.78 3.94
N HIS A 144 -4.78 15.70 4.48
CA HIS A 144 -4.11 14.41 4.60
C HIS A 144 -3.82 13.77 3.23
N ALA A 145 -4.73 13.91 2.27
CA ALA A 145 -4.54 13.45 0.89
C ALA A 145 -3.59 14.34 0.05
N HIS A 146 -3.32 15.56 0.52
CA HIS A 146 -2.43 16.52 -0.12
C HIS A 146 -1.10 16.66 0.63
N ASP A 147 -0.79 15.74 1.53
CA ASP A 147 0.44 15.77 2.29
C ASP A 147 1.65 15.41 1.38
N GLY A 148 2.60 16.34 1.27
CA GLY A 148 3.83 16.14 0.51
C GLY A 148 3.81 16.65 -0.95
N LYS A 149 4.18 15.80 -1.92
CA LYS A 149 4.58 16.20 -3.28
C LYS A 149 3.40 16.42 -4.26
N GLY A 150 2.18 16.45 -3.73
CA GLY A 150 0.93 16.57 -4.48
C GLY A 150 0.07 15.30 -4.40
N VAL A 151 -1.21 15.43 -4.74
CA VAL A 151 -2.19 14.33 -4.70
C VAL A 151 -1.87 13.32 -5.79
N THR A 152 -1.79 12.05 -5.45
CA THR A 152 -1.63 10.91 -6.35
C THR A 152 -2.99 10.42 -6.88
N ASP A 153 -2.98 9.62 -7.94
CA ASP A 153 -4.21 9.05 -8.50
C ASP A 153 -4.95 8.15 -7.50
N THR A 154 -4.21 7.50 -6.61
CA THR A 154 -4.75 6.66 -5.53
C THR A 154 -5.56 7.50 -4.53
N GLU A 155 -5.03 8.65 -4.11
CA GLU A 155 -5.68 9.55 -3.15
C GLU A 155 -6.94 10.19 -3.76
N ARG A 156 -6.86 10.65 -5.02
CA ARG A 156 -8.03 11.16 -5.77
C ARG A 156 -9.15 10.14 -5.83
N ARG A 157 -8.81 8.90 -6.18
CA ARG A 157 -9.79 7.81 -6.30
C ARG A 157 -10.39 7.44 -4.94
N THR A 158 -9.60 7.52 -3.89
CA THR A 158 -10.04 7.30 -2.51
C THR A 158 -11.08 8.34 -2.10
N LEU A 159 -10.83 9.63 -2.34
CA LEU A 159 -11.79 10.70 -2.08
C LEU A 159 -13.08 10.55 -2.92
N GLN A 160 -12.95 10.14 -4.19
CA GLN A 160 -14.12 9.87 -5.03
C GLN A 160 -14.96 8.70 -4.51
N HIS A 161 -14.33 7.63 -4.01
CA HIS A 161 -15.03 6.52 -3.37
C HIS A 161 -15.74 6.98 -2.10
N VAL A 162 -15.10 7.83 -1.29
CA VAL A 162 -15.72 8.40 -0.09
C VAL A 162 -16.97 9.22 -0.43
N LEU A 163 -16.95 10.00 -1.51
CA LEU A 163 -18.11 10.75 -2.02
C LEU A 163 -19.29 9.86 -2.45
N GLN A 164 -19.02 8.62 -2.90
CA GLN A 164 -20.05 7.70 -3.38
C GLN A 164 -20.62 6.83 -2.27
N GLU A 165 -19.78 6.40 -1.33
CA GLU A 165 -20.13 5.42 -0.29
C GLU A 165 -20.70 6.08 0.97
N TYR A 166 -20.23 7.29 1.33
CA TYR A 166 -20.63 7.97 2.56
C TYR A 166 -21.56 9.15 2.32
N LYS A 167 -22.28 9.55 3.36
CA LYS A 167 -23.09 10.76 3.37
C LYS A 167 -22.23 11.94 3.84
N LEU A 168 -22.00 12.88 2.95
CA LEU A 168 -21.33 14.13 3.25
C LEU A 168 -22.33 15.28 3.26
N ASP A 169 -21.93 16.37 3.90
CA ASP A 169 -22.65 17.63 3.83
C ASP A 169 -22.55 18.26 2.43
N ALA A 170 -23.55 19.05 2.02
CA ALA A 170 -23.58 19.66 0.69
C ALA A 170 -22.37 20.58 0.46
N ASP A 171 -21.90 21.27 1.49
CA ASP A 171 -20.70 22.11 1.43
C ASP A 171 -19.41 21.27 1.34
N ALA A 172 -19.37 20.13 2.04
CA ALA A 172 -18.26 19.18 2.01
C ALA A 172 -18.11 18.50 0.64
N GLU A 173 -19.23 18.05 0.04
CA GLU A 173 -19.24 17.47 -1.30
C GLU A 173 -18.76 18.48 -2.35
N GLN A 174 -19.23 19.72 -2.29
CA GLN A 174 -18.84 20.77 -3.24
C GLN A 174 -17.35 21.07 -3.15
N LEU A 175 -16.78 21.13 -1.93
CA LEU A 175 -15.35 21.32 -1.74
C LEU A 175 -14.54 20.17 -2.34
N LEU A 176 -14.89 18.92 -2.01
CA LEU A 176 -14.18 17.73 -2.52
C LEU A 176 -14.31 17.59 -4.04
N ARG A 177 -15.49 17.82 -4.62
CA ARG A 177 -15.68 17.83 -6.08
C ARG A 177 -14.86 18.93 -6.75
N ARG A 178 -14.78 20.12 -6.14
CA ARG A 178 -13.99 21.23 -6.69
C ARG A 178 -12.49 20.92 -6.70
N VAL A 179 -11.95 20.36 -5.61
CA VAL A 179 -10.52 20.02 -5.53
C VAL A 179 -10.16 18.83 -6.43
N LEU A 180 -11.06 17.86 -6.62
CA LEU A 180 -10.86 16.75 -7.54
C LEU A 180 -10.98 17.16 -9.02
N ASN A 181 -11.91 18.06 -9.35
CA ASN A 181 -12.11 18.59 -10.71
C ASN A 181 -11.03 19.61 -11.13
N ALA A 182 -10.17 20.05 -10.20
CA ALA A 182 -9.00 20.88 -10.46
C ALA A 182 -7.75 20.08 -10.91
N GLY A 183 -7.91 18.81 -11.31
CA GLY A 183 -6.86 18.06 -12.03
C GLY A 183 -6.53 18.70 -13.39
N PRO A 184 -5.33 18.45 -13.96
CA PRO A 184 -4.85 19.16 -15.15
C PRO A 184 -5.77 18.86 -16.34
N ARG A 185 -6.63 19.82 -16.68
CA ARG A 185 -7.34 19.83 -17.96
C ARG A 185 -6.39 20.42 -19.00
N PRO A 186 -5.91 19.67 -20.00
CA PRO A 186 -5.33 20.29 -21.18
C PRO A 186 -6.51 20.91 -21.95
N GLY A 187 -6.77 22.18 -21.63
CA GLY A 187 -7.64 23.05 -22.40
C GLY A 187 -9.12 22.96 -22.08
N GLU A 188 -9.57 23.56 -20.98
CA GLU A 188 -10.82 24.33 -21.07
C GLU A 188 -10.93 25.42 -20.01
N ALA A 189 -11.42 26.56 -20.46
CA ALA A 189 -11.44 27.85 -19.80
C ALA A 189 -12.23 27.88 -18.48
N THR A 190 -11.96 28.93 -17.72
CA THR A 190 -12.76 29.47 -16.61
C THR A 190 -14.20 29.77 -17.08
N PRO A 191 -15.19 29.87 -16.17
CA PRO A 191 -15.40 31.19 -15.56
C PRO A 191 -15.83 31.19 -14.08
N ALA A 192 -15.64 32.37 -13.50
CA ALA A 192 -16.46 33.00 -12.46
C ALA A 192 -16.33 32.48 -11.02
N VAL A 193 -15.38 33.11 -10.32
CA VAL A 193 -15.63 33.55 -8.94
C VAL A 193 -16.75 34.59 -8.98
N VAL A 194 -17.84 34.35 -8.26
CA VAL A 194 -18.70 35.41 -7.73
C VAL A 194 -18.46 35.46 -6.22
N PRO A 195 -18.19 36.64 -5.63
CA PRO A 195 -17.85 36.74 -4.22
C PRO A 195 -19.08 36.66 -3.33
N ALA A 196 -18.87 36.12 -2.14
CA ALA A 196 -19.84 35.99 -1.06
C ALA A 196 -20.19 37.35 -0.42
N GLY A 197 -21.45 37.44 0.03
CA GLY A 197 -21.81 38.09 1.30
C GLY A 197 -22.20 39.56 1.25
N GLY A 198 -23.43 39.86 1.69
CA GLY A 198 -23.79 41.23 2.06
C GLY A 198 -25.29 41.52 2.24
N ALA A 199 -25.88 40.98 3.30
CA ALA A 199 -26.90 41.60 4.17
C ALA A 199 -28.03 42.50 3.59
N ALA A 200 -29.25 42.00 3.80
CA ALA A 200 -30.34 42.63 4.58
C ALA A 200 -31.06 43.92 4.11
N ALA A 201 -32.36 43.90 4.45
CA ALA A 201 -33.35 44.98 4.54
C ALA A 201 -34.05 45.38 3.22
N ALA A 202 -35.31 45.01 2.96
CA ALA A 202 -36.60 45.28 3.65
C ALA A 202 -37.41 46.40 2.97
N CYS A 203 -38.73 46.21 3.00
CA CYS A 203 -39.85 47.10 2.62
C CYS A 203 -40.06 47.32 1.11
N GLU A 204 -41.11 46.78 0.49
CA GLU A 204 -42.55 47.06 0.67
C GLU A 204 -42.94 48.51 0.27
N ALA A 205 -43.66 48.61 -0.85
CA ALA A 205 -44.80 49.51 -1.15
C ALA A 205 -44.99 49.51 -2.68
N SER A 206 -45.92 48.72 -3.23
CA SER A 206 -47.29 49.14 -3.49
C SER A 206 -47.44 50.49 -4.21
N ARG A 207 -47.95 50.39 -5.45
CA ARG A 207 -49.17 51.05 -5.94
C ARG A 207 -49.01 52.16 -6.99
N ALA A 208 -49.77 51.95 -8.08
CA ALA A 208 -50.39 52.87 -9.03
C ALA A 208 -49.49 53.66 -10.01
#